data_AF-A0A7W1I5U6-F1
#
_entry.id   AF-A0A7W1I5U6-F1
#
_cell.length_a   1.000
_cell.length_b   1.000
_cell.length_c   1.000
_cell.angle_alpha   90.00
_cell.angle_beta   90.00
_cell.angle_gamma   90.00
#
_symmetry.space_group_name_H-M   'P 1'
#
loop_
_entity.id
_entity.type
_entity.pdbx_description
1 polymer ?
#
loop_
_entity_poly.entity_id
_entity_poly.type
_entity_poly.pdbx_seq_one_letter_code
_entity_poly.pdbx_strand_id
1 'polypeptide(L)' 'FASSALARDAFGAEVVAHYLNMARVEQQSYDMTVTDWERRRYFERG' A
#
# COMPACT_ATOMS: atom_id res chain seq x y z
N PHE A 1 -7.39 -7.65 4.77
CA PHE A 1 -7.86 -7.95 3.39
C PHE A 1 -7.31 -9.28 2.88
N ALA A 2 -5.99 -9.55 2.97
CA ALA A 2 -5.38 -10.78 2.43
C ALA A 2 -5.97 -12.12 2.92
N SER A 3 -6.38 -12.17 4.20
CA SER A 3 -7.02 -13.32 4.84
C SER A 3 -8.55 -13.23 4.90
N SER A 4 -9.18 -12.26 4.21
CA SER A 4 -10.63 -12.08 4.26
C SER A 4 -11.34 -13.15 3.43
N ALA A 5 -12.02 -14.08 4.10
CA ALA A 5 -12.90 -15.05 3.45
C ALA A 5 -14.06 -14.34 2.72
N LEU A 6 -14.70 -13.38 3.39
CA LEU A 6 -15.79 -12.56 2.82
C LEU A 6 -15.38 -11.89 1.50
N ALA A 7 -14.16 -11.35 1.42
CA ALA A 7 -13.70 -10.69 0.19
C ALA A 7 -13.46 -11.68 -0.95
N ARG A 8 -12.98 -12.89 -0.64
CA ARG A 8 -12.78 -13.95 -1.65
C ARG A 8 -14.11 -14.48 -2.17
N ASP A 9 -15.10 -14.61 -1.29
CA ASP A 9 -16.44 -15.08 -1.67
C ASP A 9 -17.20 -14.03 -2.48
N ALA A 10 -17.09 -12.75 -2.12
CA ALA A 10 -17.80 -11.67 -2.79
C ALA A 10 -17.19 -11.27 -4.15
N PHE A 11 -15.85 -11.30 -4.28
CA PHE A 11 -15.15 -10.76 -5.45
C PHE A 11 -14.37 -11.80 -6.25
N GLY A 12 -14.17 -13.00 -5.71
CA GLY A 12 -13.36 -14.05 -6.32
C GLY A 12 -11.87 -13.94 -6.00
N ALA A 13 -11.17 -15.07 -6.08
CA ALA A 13 -9.77 -15.17 -5.70
C ALA A 13 -8.83 -14.35 -6.59
N GLU A 14 -9.10 -14.27 -7.89
CA GLU A 14 -8.28 -13.53 -8.86
C GLU A 14 -8.32 -12.02 -8.58
N VAL A 15 -9.52 -11.46 -8.38
CA VAL A 15 -9.69 -10.03 -8.07
C VAL A 15 -9.01 -9.67 -6.77
N VAL A 16 -9.19 -10.49 -5.73
CA VAL A 16 -8.50 -10.28 -4.44
C VAL A 16 -6.97 -10.32 -4.63
N ALA A 17 -6.45 -11.28 -5.40
CA ALA A 17 -5.02 -11.37 -5.68
C ALA A 17 -4.48 -10.15 -6.43
N HIS A 18 -5.23 -9.64 -7.41
CA HIS A 18 -4.89 -8.43 -8.15
C HIS A 18 -4.77 -7.21 -7.24
N TYR A 19 -5.75 -6.97 -6.37
CA TYR A 19 -5.71 -5.85 -5.43
C TYR A 19 -4.59 -5.99 -4.39
N LEU A 20 -4.30 -7.21 -3.93
CA LEU A 20 -3.16 -7.45 -3.05
C LEU A 20 -1.82 -7.17 -3.73
N ASN A 21 -1.70 -7.49 -5.02
CA ASN A 21 -0.51 -7.14 -5.79
C ASN A 21 -0.38 -5.62 -5.94
N MET A 22 -1.46 -4.93 -6.32
CA MET A 22 -1.49 -3.47 -6.44
C MET A 22 -1.11 -2.78 -5.13
N ALA A 23 -1.68 -3.21 -4.00
CA ALA A 23 -1.37 -2.61 -2.69
C ALA A 23 0.12 -2.76 -2.33
N ARG A 24 0.75 -3.88 -2.69
CA ARG A 24 2.20 -4.07 -2.47
C ARG A 24 3.05 -3.16 -3.34
N VAL A 25 2.69 -3.02 -4.63
CA VAL A 25 3.41 -2.15 -5.57
C VAL A 25 3.31 -0.69 -5.15
N GLU A 26 2.13 -0.26 -4.71
CA GLU A 26 1.90 1.10 -4.22
C GLU A 26 2.74 1.39 -2.97
N GLN A 27 2.71 0.49 -1.99
CA GLN A 27 3.50 0.64 -0.77
C GLN A 27 5.01 0.72 -1.07
N GLN A 28 5.52 -0.17 -1.93
CA GLN A 28 6.93 -0.14 -2.32
C GLN A 28 7.31 1.18 -2.99
N SER A 29 6.43 1.71 -3.86
CA SER A 29 6.68 2.98 -4.55
C SER A 29 6.71 4.15 -3.58
N TYR A 30 5.84 4.12 -2.56
CA TYR A 30 5.84 5.11 -1.49
C TYR A 30 7.11 5.04 -0.65
N ASP A 31 7.49 3.84 -0.20
CA ASP A 31 8.68 3.61 0.64
C ASP A 31 9.99 4.03 -0.05
N MET A 32 10.00 4.10 -1.39
CA MET A 32 11.15 4.53 -2.19
C MET A 32 11.26 6.05 -2.34
N THR A 33 10.31 6.84 -1.82
CA THR A 33 10.25 8.28 -2.04
C THR A 33 10.20 9.04 -0.72
N VAL A 34 11.14 9.97 -0.50
CA VAL A 34 11.04 10.92 0.63
C VAL A 34 10.08 12.04 0.25
N THR A 35 9.00 12.16 1.02
CA THR A 35 7.96 13.17 0.81
C THR A 35 8.36 14.53 1.40
N ASP A 36 7.71 15.59 0.93
CA ASP A 36 7.91 16.94 1.48
C ASP A 36 7.51 17.05 2.95
N TRP A 37 6.53 16.25 3.39
CA TRP A 37 6.17 16.17 4.80
C TRP A 37 7.32 15.60 5.65
N GLU A 38 7.95 14.52 5.18
CA GLU A 38 9.10 13.91 5.87
C GLU A 38 10.32 14.83 5.88
N ARG A 39 10.60 15.52 4.76
CA ARG A 39 11.69 16.50 4.66
C ARG A 39 11.52 17.62 5.70
N ARG A 40 10.34 18.25 5.73
CA ARG A 40 10.01 19.29 6.73
C ARG A 40 10.12 18.78 8.15
N ARG A 41 9.66 17.57 8.42
CA ARG A 41 9.59 17.03 9.78
C ARG A 41 10.97 16.72 10.35
N TYR A 42 11.84 16.11 9.55
CA TYR A 42 13.08 15.53 10.06
C TYR A 42 14.34 16.33 9.70
N PHE A 43 14.31 17.19 8.68
CA PHE A 43 15.51 17.84 8.14
C PHE A 43 15.49 19.36 8.14
N GLU A 44 14.32 20.00 8.21
CA GLU A 44 14.19 21.48 8.08
C GLU A 44 13.80 22.19 9.39
N ARG A 45 13.74 21.46 10.51
CA ARG A 45 13.38 21.98 11.84
C ARG A 45 14.57 22.29 12.76
N GLY A 46 15.78 22.27 12.20
CA GLY A 46 17.03 22.65 12.89
C GLY A 46 17.41 24.09 12.66
#